data_AF-A0A7Y2ANS9-F1
#
_entry.id   AF-A0A7Y2ANS9-F1
#
_cell.length_a   1.000
_cell.length_b   1.000
_cell.length_c   1.000
_cell.angle_alpha   90.00
_cell.angle_beta   90.00
_cell.angle_gamma   90.00
#
_symmetry.space_group_name_H-M   'P 1'
#
loop_
_entity.id
_entity.type
_entity.pdbx_description
1 polymer ?
#
loop_
_entity_poly.entity_id
_entity_poly.type
_entity_poly.pdbx_seq_one_letter_code
_entity_poly.pdbx_strand_id
1 'polypeptide(L)'
;MPIPINLIANLPVDAWIENDAVTFGLLMAILGVVFWTNSLNHRFWRTFYTIFPMLLLCYFLPSLLTLTQLVDPEKSQLYFVASRYLLPASLVLLTSSIDLREILRLGP
;
A
#
# COMPACT_ATOMS: atom_id res chain seq x y z
N MET A 1 -42.47 15.94 -5.86
CA MET A 1 -42.32 14.51 -5.52
C MET A 1 -40.83 14.25 -5.36
N PRO A 2 -40.30 14.11 -4.14
CA PRO A 2 -38.86 14.00 -3.91
C PRO A 2 -38.35 12.62 -4.33
N ILE A 3 -37.25 12.59 -5.08
CA ILE A 3 -36.57 11.38 -5.52
C ILE A 3 -36.01 10.68 -4.27
N PRO A 4 -36.26 9.38 -4.07
CA PRO A 4 -35.73 8.66 -2.91
C PRO A 4 -34.20 8.60 -2.98
N ILE A 5 -33.52 9.13 -1.96
CA ILE A 5 -32.06 9.28 -1.88
C ILE A 5 -31.33 7.92 -1.99
N ASN A 6 -32.00 6.82 -1.66
CA ASN A 6 -31.49 5.44 -1.75
C ASN A 6 -31.28 4.92 -3.18
N LEU A 7 -31.80 5.59 -4.22
CA LEU A 7 -31.60 5.17 -5.62
C LEU A 7 -30.34 5.79 -6.24
N ILE A 8 -29.92 6.97 -5.77
CA ILE A 8 -28.67 7.62 -6.20
C ILE A 8 -27.44 6.91 -5.59
N ALA A 9 -27.63 6.25 -4.44
CA ALA A 9 -26.60 5.45 -3.76
C ALA A 9 -26.39 4.05 -4.38
N ASN A 10 -27.27 3.61 -5.29
CA ASN A 10 -27.20 2.31 -5.97
C ASN A 10 -26.93 2.47 -7.48
N LEU A 11 -26.17 3.50 -7.87
CA LEU A 11 -25.56 3.46 -9.19
C LEU A 11 -24.58 2.29 -9.19
N PRO A 12 -24.70 1.32 -10.12
CA PRO A 12 -23.63 0.37 -10.36
C PRO A 12 -22.45 1.21 -10.87
N VAL A 13 -21.57 1.57 -9.94
CA VAL A 13 -20.22 2.03 -10.25
C VAL A 13 -19.45 0.75 -10.46
N ASP A 14 -19.55 0.24 -11.68
CA ASP A 14 -18.82 -0.92 -12.16
C ASP A 14 -17.35 -0.70 -11.80
N ALA A 15 -16.86 -1.40 -10.77
CA ALA A 15 -15.44 -1.42 -10.48
C ALA A 15 -14.79 -2.14 -11.66
N TRP A 16 -14.14 -1.40 -12.55
CA TRP A 16 -13.51 -1.94 -13.78
C TRP A 16 -12.39 -2.96 -13.46
N ILE A 17 -12.02 -3.15 -12.19
CA ILE A 17 -11.12 -4.20 -11.71
C ILE A 17 -11.78 -4.91 -10.51
N GLU A 18 -12.43 -6.06 -10.76
CA GLU A 18 -12.97 -6.96 -9.73
C GLU A 18 -11.94 -7.94 -9.16
N ASN A 19 -10.70 -7.94 -9.69
CA ASN A 19 -9.69 -8.92 -9.32
C ASN A 19 -8.81 -8.42 -8.17
N ASP A 20 -9.06 -8.94 -6.98
CA ASP A 20 -8.25 -8.73 -5.77
C ASP A 20 -6.74 -8.93 -6.03
N ALA A 21 -6.35 -9.89 -6.89
CA ALA A 21 -4.93 -10.12 -7.19
C ALA A 21 -4.29 -8.97 -7.99
N VAL A 22 -5.04 -8.34 -8.90
CA VAL A 22 -4.55 -7.22 -9.70
C VAL A 22 -4.43 -5.97 -8.83
N THR A 23 -5.43 -5.70 -7.99
CA THR A 23 -5.39 -4.63 -7.00
C THR A 23 -4.20 -4.80 -6.06
N PHE A 24 -3.99 -6.01 -5.53
CA PHE A 24 -2.85 -6.33 -4.68
C PHE A 24 -1.51 -6.11 -5.39
N GLY A 25 -1.39 -6.58 -6.63
CA GLY A 25 -0.21 -6.38 -7.46
C GLY A 25 0.08 -4.89 -7.72
N LEU A 26 -0.96 -4.10 -8.00
CA LEU A 26 -0.84 -2.65 -8.21
C LEU A 26 -0.36 -1.93 -6.95
N LEU A 27 -0.91 -2.27 -5.78
CA LEU A 27 -0.47 -1.74 -4.49
C LEU A 27 0.99 -2.10 -4.19
N MET A 28 1.37 -3.36 -4.42
CA MET A 28 2.75 -3.82 -4.27
C MET A 28 3.71 -3.14 -5.25
N ALA A 29 3.28 -2.88 -6.49
CA ALA A 29 4.06 -2.14 -7.47
C ALA A 29 4.26 -0.68 -7.03
N ILE A 30 3.22 -0.02 -6.52
CA ILE A 30 3.31 1.33 -5.96
C ILE A 30 4.30 1.36 -4.79
N LEU A 31 4.15 0.47 -3.80
CA LEU A 31 5.08 0.36 -2.67
C LEU A 31 6.52 0.14 -3.15
N GLY A 32 6.73 -0.75 -4.12
CA GLY A 32 8.02 -1.03 -4.73
C GLY A 32 8.63 0.20 -5.40
N VAL A 33 7.85 0.94 -6.20
CA VAL A 33 8.30 2.18 -6.86
C VAL A 33 8.66 3.24 -5.83
N VAL A 34 7.85 3.43 -4.79
CA VAL A 34 8.13 4.45 -3.77
C VAL A 34 9.38 4.05 -2.95
N PHE A 35 9.57 2.77 -2.61
CA PHE A 35 10.77 2.31 -1.87
C PHE A 35 12.03 2.39 -2.72
N TRP A 36 11.91 2.02 -4.00
CA TRP A 36 12.99 2.16 -4.97
C TRP A 36 13.41 3.62 -5.08
N THR A 37 12.45 4.51 -5.30
CA THR A 37 12.68 5.94 -5.46
C THR A 37 13.23 6.57 -4.16
N ASN A 38 12.86 6.05 -2.98
CA ASN A 38 13.45 6.44 -1.69
C ASN A 38 14.89 5.93 -1.50
N SER A 39 15.23 4.76 -2.05
CA SER A 39 16.58 4.20 -2.03
C SER A 39 17.53 4.94 -2.99
N LEU A 40 17.00 5.63 -4.01
CA LEU A 40 17.80 6.46 -4.92
C LEU A 40 18.41 7.65 -4.17
N ASN A 41 19.74 7.62 -3.99
CA ASN A 41 20.54 8.60 -3.24
C ASN A 41 20.75 9.95 -3.97
N HIS A 42 19.92 10.30 -4.96
CA HIS A 42 20.05 11.56 -5.69
C HIS A 42 19.51 12.73 -4.85
N ARG A 43 20.20 13.88 -4.88
CA ARG A 43 19.87 15.07 -4.04
C ARG A 43 18.41 15.52 -4.21
N PHE A 44 17.88 15.42 -5.42
CA PHE A 44 16.49 15.78 -5.75
C PHE A 44 15.45 14.90 -5.02
N TRP A 45 15.58 13.57 -5.11
CA TRP A 45 14.66 12.63 -4.48
C TRP A 45 14.73 12.72 -2.96
N ARG A 46 15.93 12.88 -2.39
CA ARG A 46 16.10 13.05 -0.94
C ARG A 46 15.41 14.31 -0.40
N THR A 47 15.48 15.44 -1.11
CA THR A 47 14.76 16.67 -0.72
C THR A 47 13.24 16.49 -0.82
N PHE A 48 12.75 15.81 -1.86
CA PHE A 48 11.34 15.50 -2.00
C PHE A 48 10.81 14.61 -0.85
N TYR A 49 11.55 13.54 -0.49
CA TYR A 49 11.20 12.68 0.64
C TYR A 49 11.38 13.31 2.03
N THR A 50 12.11 14.43 2.12
CA THR A 50 12.21 15.22 3.36
C THR A 50 10.94 16.06 3.57
N ILE A 51 10.30 16.51 2.50
CA ILE A 51 9.03 17.24 2.54
C ILE A 51 7.85 16.26 2.68
N PHE A 52 7.86 15.18 1.89
CA PHE A 52 6.82 14.15 1.94
C PHE A 52 7.41 12.81 2.40
N PRO A 53 7.19 12.40 3.66
CA PRO A 53 7.76 11.17 4.17
C PRO A 53 7.22 9.96 3.41
N MET A 54 8.04 8.93 3.32
CA MET A 54 7.76 7.66 2.65
C MET A 54 6.37 7.10 3.01
N LEU A 55 6.05 7.07 4.32
CA LEU A 55 4.77 6.56 4.83
C LEU A 55 3.56 7.38 4.34
N LEU A 56 3.72 8.70 4.22
CA LEU A 56 2.67 9.57 3.72
C LEU A 56 2.39 9.28 2.25
N LEU A 57 3.43 9.12 1.42
CA LEU A 57 3.27 8.72 0.02
C LEU A 57 2.63 7.34 -0.11
N CYS A 58 3.13 6.36 0.66
CA CYS A 58 2.61 4.99 0.63
C CYS A 58 1.15 4.90 1.09
N TYR A 59 0.64 5.86 1.86
CA TYR A 59 -0.77 5.93 2.23
C TYR A 59 -1.60 6.76 1.23
N PHE A 60 -1.03 7.87 0.75
CA PHE A 60 -1.71 8.80 -0.14
C PHE A 60 -1.95 8.22 -1.53
N LEU A 61 -0.95 7.55 -2.12
CA LEU A 61 -1.08 6.94 -3.44
C LEU A 61 -2.23 5.91 -3.49
N PRO A 62 -2.27 4.88 -2.63
CA PRO A 62 -3.37 3.91 -2.67
C PRO A 62 -4.72 4.55 -2.31
N SER A 63 -4.74 5.56 -1.43
CA SER A 63 -5.95 6.31 -1.13
C SER A 63 -6.49 7.08 -2.34
N LEU A 64 -5.62 7.66 -3.18
CA LEU A 64 -6.03 8.34 -4.41
C LEU A 64 -6.63 7.37 -5.43
N LEU A 65 -6.07 6.16 -5.53
CA LEU A 65 -6.61 5.09 -6.38
C LEU A 65 -8.01 4.67 -5.93
N THR A 66 -8.22 4.53 -4.62
CA THR A 66 -9.56 4.26 -4.05
C THR A 66 -10.52 5.43 -4.28
N LEU A 67 -10.05 6.68 -4.18
CA LEU A 67 -10.85 7.88 -4.43
C LEU A 67 -11.36 7.97 -5.87
N THR A 68 -10.60 7.46 -6.84
CA THR A 68 -11.05 7.33 -8.24
C THR A 68 -12.07 6.19 -8.46
N GLN A 69 -12.58 5.56 -7.39
CA GLN A 69 -13.48 4.40 -7.40
C GLN A 69 -12.98 3.22 -8.24
N LEU A 70 -11.67 3.16 -8.51
CA LEU A 70 -11.07 2.13 -9.35
C LEU A 70 -10.85 0.82 -8.57
N VAL A 71 -10.88 0.89 -7.24
CA VAL A 71 -10.62 -0.21 -6.31
C VAL A 71 -11.58 -0.07 -5.13
N ASP A 72 -12.33 -1.13 -4.83
CA ASP A 72 -13.31 -1.17 -3.73
C ASP A 72 -12.73 -1.97 -2.53
N PRO A 73 -12.15 -1.31 -1.51
CA PRO A 73 -11.44 -1.99 -0.43
C PRO A 73 -12.35 -2.71 0.58
N GLU A 74 -13.65 -2.39 0.63
CA GLU A 74 -14.56 -2.92 1.66
C GLU A 74 -15.08 -4.34 1.37
N LYS A 75 -15.04 -4.80 0.11
CA LYS A 75 -15.39 -6.17 -0.29
C LYS A 75 -14.17 -7.05 -0.59
N SER A 76 -12.99 -6.46 -0.66
CA SER A 76 -11.79 -7.13 -1.14
C SER A 76 -11.10 -7.97 -0.07
N GLN A 77 -10.64 -9.17 -0.43
CA GLN A 77 -9.85 -10.04 0.45
C GLN A 77 -8.44 -9.48 0.74
N LEU A 78 -8.07 -8.33 0.19
CA LEU A 78 -6.77 -7.71 0.42
C LEU A 78 -6.45 -7.46 1.89
N TYR A 79 -7.42 -6.96 2.67
CA TYR A 79 -7.21 -6.72 4.10
C TYR A 79 -6.89 -8.03 4.84
N PHE A 80 -7.59 -9.11 4.47
CA PHE A 80 -7.35 -10.44 5.01
C PHE A 80 -5.94 -10.94 4.66
N VAL A 81 -5.51 -10.76 3.40
CA VAL A 81 -4.16 -11.17 2.97
C VAL A 81 -3.07 -10.36 3.69
N ALA A 82 -3.25 -9.03 3.77
CA ALA A 82 -2.29 -8.15 4.41
C ALA A 82 -2.16 -8.45 5.91
N SER A 83 -3.27 -8.55 6.64
CA SER A 83 -3.23 -8.80 8.07
C SER A 83 -2.78 -10.22 8.42
N ARG A 84 -3.16 -11.23 7.62
CA ARG A 84 -2.96 -12.64 8.00
C ARG A 84 -1.66 -13.24 7.46
N TYR A 85 -1.12 -12.70 6.37
CA TYR A 85 0.14 -13.17 5.79
C TYR A 85 1.24 -12.10 5.84
N LEU A 86 0.96 -10.87 5.41
CA LEU A 86 2.02 -9.84 5.30
C LEU A 86 2.44 -9.30 6.66
N LEU A 87 1.50 -9.04 7.57
CA LEU A 87 1.78 -8.53 8.91
C LEU A 87 2.66 -9.51 9.72
N PRO A 88 2.29 -10.79 9.91
CA PRO A 88 3.16 -11.74 10.62
C PRO A 88 4.49 -11.98 9.89
N ALA A 89 4.50 -12.08 8.55
CA ALA A 89 5.75 -12.23 7.80
C ALA A 89 6.68 -11.02 7.99
N SER A 90 6.13 -9.80 7.98
CA SER A 90 6.92 -8.57 8.18
C SER A 90 7.51 -8.48 9.58
N LEU A 91 6.78 -8.90 10.63
CA LEU A 91 7.31 -8.96 12.00
C LEU A 91 8.45 -9.98 12.11
N VAL A 92 8.29 -11.16 11.49
CA VAL A 92 9.34 -12.19 11.45
C VAL A 92 10.57 -11.71 10.68
N LEU A 93 10.39 -11.16 9.47
CA LEU A 93 11.47 -10.62 8.65
C LEU A 93 12.17 -9.44 9.34
N LEU A 94 11.43 -8.56 10.01
CA LEU A 94 12.00 -7.45 10.77
C LEU A 94 12.85 -7.97 11.93
N THR A 95 12.32 -8.92 12.70
CA THR A 95 13.05 -9.53 13.82
C THR A 95 14.31 -10.24 13.33
N SER A 96 14.19 -11.03 12.25
CA SER A 96 15.33 -11.72 11.62
C SER A 96 16.35 -10.74 11.02
N SER A 97 15.92 -9.64 10.41
CA SER A 97 16.81 -8.61 9.86
C SER A 97 17.61 -7.89 10.95
N ILE A 98 17.05 -7.75 12.15
CA ILE A 98 17.75 -7.18 13.31
C ILE A 98 18.72 -8.21 13.89
N ASP A 99 18.29 -9.46 14.04
CA ASP A 99 19.11 -10.57 14.56
C ASP A 99 20.36 -10.81 13.69
N LEU A 100 20.21 -10.86 12.36
CA LEU A 100 21.33 -10.97 11.42
C LEU A 100 22.31 -9.80 11.53
N ARG A 101 21.81 -8.57 11.73
CA ARG A 101 22.68 -7.40 11.92
C ARG A 101 23.47 -7.50 13.23
N GLU A 102 22.87 -8.02 14.30
CA GLU A 102 23.54 -8.16 15.60
C GLU A 102 24.55 -9.32 15.59
N ILE A 103 24.22 -10.46 14.96
CA ILE A 103 25.16 -11.56 14.74
C ILE A 103 26.37 -11.08 13.92
N LEU A 104 26.16 -10.27 12.88
CA LEU A 104 27.25 -9.66 12.10
C LEU A 104 28.10 -8.69 12.92
N ARG A 105 27.56 -8.09 13.99
CA ARG A 105 28.31 -7.23 14.94
C ARG A 105 29.03 -8.02 16.03
N LEU A 106 28.69 -9.29 16.22
CA LEU A 106 29.30 -10.23 17.17
C LEU A 106 30.32 -11.20 16.50
N GLY A 107 30.37 -11.22 15.17
CA GLY A 107 31.47 -11.83 14.39
C GLY A 107 32.74 -10.98 14.46
N PRO A 108 33.93 -11.58 14.18
CA PRO A 108 35.23 -11.30 14.83
C PRO A 108 35.59 -9.84 15.11
#